data_AF-A0A2D5V059-F1
#
_entry.id   AF-A0A2D5V059-F1
#
_cell.length_a   1.000
_cell.length_b   1.000
_cell.length_c   1.000
_cell.angle_alpha   90.00
_cell.angle_beta   90.00
_cell.angle_gamma   90.00
#
_symmetry.space_group_name_H-M   'P 1'
#
loop_
_entity.id
_entity.type
_entity.pdbx_description
1 polymer ?
#
loop_
_entity_poly.entity_id
_entity_poly.type
_entity_poly.pdbx_seq_one_letter_code
_entity_poly.pdbx_strand_id
1 'polypeptide(L)'
;MKVKNAIKKIAALGTGVVMVGATMTGALAALEDYPAPFVTEGVYDALIVVGEAAATSDVLGAIDISASLQAAAVTAVDVDTGGSTSISGDSLEWSKGSNILEIGENLSVVRQTLTDEDLDVLAQGSVSNSKGTTTYDQYIRLSNKTPSRVEYAQPSTGPHEDVVGDYLLIPYSGSQWSFEYSVEFADGFDSDILSTLVLDDIEDEGLSMLGGDYSVLTAVMSGGSSTTDCTDDITASITFVGGAISDILDAGQTKTYTLDGVDYEVTAVFISNQNPETVVLSINGETTEEMQEGETEVLNDGTSIAIDSILTNSETGVVEFKLGADKIYFSDTNVTDTIFSGTAPEFNNEKVTEGRVRIDGSITGSGNDGNCDLSMTAIYYQLALESDDDAVYVAPGESVRDVTDADILPGMFGLWDVRYEGLVDAGT
;
A
#
# COMPACT_ATOMS: atom_id res chain seq x y z
N MET A 1 24.75 -41.68 64.63
CA MET A 1 25.13 -40.25 64.62
C MET A 1 25.63 -39.88 63.23
N LYS A 2 25.00 -38.85 62.64
CA LYS A 2 25.50 -37.95 61.56
C LYS A 2 25.82 -38.61 60.20
N VAL A 3 24.96 -38.50 59.19
CA VAL A 3 24.70 -37.32 58.31
C VAL A 3 25.98 -36.90 57.57
N LYS A 4 25.98 -37.01 56.23
CA LYS A 4 26.22 -35.89 55.28
C LYS A 4 26.44 -36.40 53.84
N ASN A 5 25.73 -35.74 52.91
CA ASN A 5 26.01 -35.56 51.47
C ASN A 5 25.37 -36.52 50.46
N ALA A 6 24.06 -36.36 50.23
CA ALA A 6 23.41 -36.62 48.92
C ALA A 6 21.99 -36.02 48.85
N ILE A 7 21.81 -34.70 48.98
CA ILE A 7 20.57 -34.00 48.61
C ILE A 7 20.94 -32.66 47.97
N LYS A 8 21.00 -32.64 46.63
CA LYS A 8 20.89 -31.44 45.80
C LYS A 8 20.09 -31.81 44.55
N LYS A 9 18.78 -32.01 44.74
CA LYS A 9 17.69 -31.88 43.77
C LYS A 9 16.40 -31.68 44.58
N ILE A 10 15.54 -30.76 44.16
CA ILE A 10 14.15 -30.54 44.60
C ILE A 10 13.96 -29.62 45.83
N ALA A 11 13.86 -28.31 45.58
CA ALA A 11 13.07 -27.30 46.29
C ALA A 11 13.17 -26.01 45.40
N ALA A 12 12.13 -25.35 44.90
CA ALA A 12 10.77 -25.23 45.39
C ALA A 12 9.81 -25.03 44.21
N LEU A 13 8.89 -25.98 44.04
CA LEU A 13 7.53 -25.70 43.59
C LEU A 13 6.73 -25.41 44.87
N GLY A 14 6.05 -24.28 44.93
CA GLY A 14 4.99 -24.05 45.91
C GLY A 14 5.14 -22.80 46.76
N THR A 15 4.76 -21.65 46.20
CA THR A 15 3.91 -20.65 46.87
C THR A 15 3.18 -19.89 45.78
N GLY A 16 2.01 -20.41 45.40
CA GLY A 16 1.00 -19.63 44.71
C GLY A 16 0.30 -18.68 45.67
N VAL A 17 -0.34 -17.66 45.06
CA VAL A 17 -1.45 -16.87 45.60
C VAL A 17 -1.10 -15.96 46.78
N VAL A 18 -0.55 -14.77 46.51
CA VAL A 18 -1.02 -13.47 47.08
C VAL A 18 -0.46 -12.33 46.20
N MET A 19 -1.18 -11.92 45.14
CA MET A 19 -1.13 -10.55 44.60
C MET A 19 -2.48 -10.13 43.97
N VAL A 20 -3.58 -10.81 44.32
CA VAL A 20 -4.95 -10.29 44.08
C VAL A 20 -5.39 -9.67 45.40
N GLY A 21 -5.17 -8.36 45.56
CA GLY A 21 -5.59 -7.68 46.80
C GLY A 21 -4.96 -6.33 47.12
N ALA A 22 -4.36 -5.61 46.16
CA ALA A 22 -3.78 -4.29 46.41
C ALA A 22 -4.26 -3.16 45.47
N THR A 23 -5.19 -3.40 44.54
CA THR A 23 -5.66 -2.37 43.58
C THR A 23 -7.14 -2.01 43.68
N MET A 24 -7.91 -2.53 44.64
CA MET A 24 -9.34 -2.21 44.75
C MET A 24 -9.70 -1.07 45.73
N THR A 25 -8.74 -0.28 46.23
CA THR A 25 -9.02 0.75 47.25
C THR A 25 -8.30 2.10 47.02
N GLY A 26 -8.16 2.54 45.76
CA GLY A 26 -7.41 3.79 45.49
C GLY A 26 -7.78 4.64 44.29
N ALA A 27 -8.59 4.18 43.33
CA ALA A 27 -9.04 5.03 42.23
C ALA A 27 -10.38 4.51 41.70
N LEU A 28 -11.47 5.18 42.06
CA LEU A 28 -12.63 5.23 41.17
C LEU A 28 -12.22 6.19 40.05
N ALA A 29 -11.38 5.73 39.12
CA ALA A 29 -11.19 6.43 37.86
C ALA A 29 -12.56 6.42 37.17
N ALA A 30 -13.10 7.60 36.87
CA ALA A 30 -14.32 7.68 36.10
C ALA A 30 -14.01 7.13 34.69
N LEU A 31 -14.98 6.50 34.03
CA LEU A 31 -14.84 6.15 32.61
C LEU A 31 -14.56 7.39 31.73
N GLU A 32 -14.88 8.57 32.24
CA GLU A 32 -14.57 9.88 31.65
C GLU A 32 -13.06 10.17 31.58
N ASP A 33 -12.24 9.52 32.42
CA ASP A 33 -10.79 9.71 32.45
C ASP A 33 -10.05 8.70 31.54
N TYR A 34 -10.77 7.77 30.89
CA TYR A 34 -10.18 6.87 29.90
C TYR A 34 -9.67 7.70 28.70
N PRO A 35 -8.43 7.49 28.22
CA PRO A 35 -7.55 6.31 28.39
C PRO A 35 -6.56 6.35 29.56
N ALA A 36 -6.58 7.36 30.43
CA ALA A 36 -5.71 7.38 31.61
C ALA A 36 -6.13 6.27 32.61
N PRO A 37 -5.17 5.62 33.30
CA PRO A 37 -3.73 5.90 33.36
C PRO A 37 -2.88 5.14 32.32
N PHE A 38 -3.49 4.45 31.35
CA PHE A 38 -2.80 3.51 30.45
C PHE A 38 -2.06 4.19 29.30
N VAL A 39 -2.48 5.41 28.96
CA VAL A 39 -1.79 6.29 28.03
C VAL A 39 -1.43 7.57 28.76
N THR A 40 -0.14 7.89 28.82
CA THR A 40 0.38 9.12 29.44
C THR A 40 1.30 9.81 28.44
N GLU A 41 1.08 11.10 28.18
CA GLU A 41 1.86 11.89 27.21
C GLU A 41 1.92 11.26 25.80
N GLY A 42 0.82 10.65 25.35
CA GLY A 42 0.76 10.00 24.03
C GLY A 42 1.55 8.70 23.93
N VAL A 43 2.04 8.16 25.05
CA VAL A 43 2.76 6.88 25.09
C VAL A 43 1.91 5.83 25.80
N TYR A 44 1.72 4.70 25.14
CA TYR A 44 1.06 3.52 25.68
C TYR A 44 1.99 2.80 26.67
N ASP A 45 1.58 2.69 27.95
CA ASP A 45 2.35 2.02 29.01
C ASP A 45 1.44 1.05 29.80
N ALA A 46 1.05 -0.04 29.12
CA ALA A 46 0.27 -1.11 29.74
C ALA A 46 0.61 -2.49 29.17
N LEU A 47 0.38 -3.53 29.99
CA LEU A 47 0.46 -4.92 29.58
C LEU A 47 -0.91 -5.57 29.74
N ILE A 48 -1.39 -6.18 28.66
CA ILE A 48 -2.64 -6.94 28.66
C ILE A 48 -2.28 -8.42 28.78
N VAL A 49 -2.75 -9.05 29.87
CA VAL A 49 -2.45 -10.46 30.16
C VAL A 49 -3.72 -11.26 30.02
N VAL A 50 -3.73 -12.17 29.04
CA VAL A 50 -4.81 -13.13 28.82
C VAL A 50 -4.40 -14.49 29.39
N GLY A 51 -5.30 -15.12 30.14
CA GLY A 51 -5.03 -16.43 30.75
C GLY A 51 -5.01 -17.55 29.71
N GLU A 52 -4.20 -18.59 29.92
CA GLU A 52 -4.11 -19.77 29.03
C GLU A 52 -5.46 -20.50 28.84
N ALA A 53 -6.35 -20.41 29.83
CA ALA A 53 -7.70 -20.97 29.79
C ALA A 53 -8.80 -19.91 29.54
N ALA A 54 -8.44 -18.72 29.07
CA ALA A 54 -9.41 -17.69 28.73
C ALA A 54 -10.30 -18.16 27.57
N ALA A 55 -11.58 -17.77 27.59
CA ALA A 55 -12.43 -18.03 26.45
C ALA A 55 -11.95 -17.22 25.24
N THR A 56 -12.20 -17.68 24.02
CA THR A 56 -11.81 -16.94 22.80
C THR A 56 -12.36 -15.51 22.82
N SER A 57 -13.55 -15.28 23.37
CA SER A 57 -14.13 -13.95 23.56
C SER A 57 -13.31 -13.01 24.46
N ASP A 58 -12.62 -13.55 25.47
CA ASP A 58 -11.78 -12.78 26.39
C ASP A 58 -10.43 -12.42 25.73
N VAL A 59 -9.93 -13.30 24.85
CA VAL A 59 -8.75 -13.02 24.01
C VAL A 59 -9.08 -11.89 23.02
N LEU A 60 -10.23 -11.95 22.37
CA LEU A 60 -10.67 -10.91 21.43
C LEU A 60 -10.92 -9.57 22.14
N GLY A 61 -11.58 -9.56 23.30
CA GLY A 61 -11.77 -8.34 24.08
C GLY A 61 -10.46 -7.71 24.56
N ALA A 62 -9.43 -8.53 24.83
CA ALA A 62 -8.10 -8.06 25.16
C ALA A 62 -7.38 -7.40 23.97
N ILE A 63 -7.57 -7.93 22.76
CA ILE A 63 -7.04 -7.34 21.53
C ILE A 63 -7.71 -5.98 21.26
N ASP A 64 -9.04 -5.90 21.41
CA ASP A 64 -9.81 -4.67 21.21
C ASP A 64 -9.38 -3.54 22.17
N ILE A 65 -9.20 -3.88 23.46
CA ILE A 65 -8.65 -2.93 24.45
C ILE A 65 -7.23 -2.48 24.04
N SER A 66 -6.38 -3.39 23.55
CA SER A 66 -5.03 -3.06 23.09
C SER A 66 -5.05 -2.05 21.93
N ALA A 67 -5.87 -2.31 20.93
CA ALA A 67 -5.99 -1.46 19.75
C ALA A 67 -6.50 -0.07 20.12
N SER A 68 -7.54 0.00 20.97
CA SER A 68 -8.09 1.30 21.41
C SER A 68 -7.09 2.15 22.21
N LEU A 69 -6.23 1.51 23.01
CA LEU A 69 -5.21 2.21 23.79
C LEU A 69 -4.02 2.66 22.93
N GLN A 70 -3.66 1.89 21.89
CA GLN A 70 -2.67 2.31 20.90
C GLN A 70 -3.16 3.51 20.08
N ALA A 71 -4.42 3.48 19.63
CA ALA A 71 -5.02 4.59 18.90
C ALA A 71 -5.06 5.89 19.72
N ALA A 72 -5.17 5.79 21.04
CA ALA A 72 -5.16 6.95 21.92
C ALA A 72 -3.74 7.45 22.28
N ALA A 73 -2.69 6.69 21.95
CA ALA A 73 -1.29 7.02 22.19
C ALA A 73 -0.69 7.85 21.05
N VAL A 74 -1.20 9.08 20.89
CA VAL A 74 -0.69 10.05 19.91
C VAL A 74 -0.09 11.27 20.62
N THR A 75 1.05 11.75 20.14
CA THR A 75 1.67 13.00 20.61
C THR A 75 1.40 14.12 19.62
N ALA A 76 0.81 15.22 20.08
CA ALA A 76 0.64 16.42 19.27
C ALA A 76 2.00 17.06 18.95
N VAL A 77 2.22 17.41 17.69
CA VAL A 77 3.38 18.18 17.22
C VAL A 77 2.96 19.65 17.13
N ASP A 78 3.71 20.54 17.78
CA ASP A 78 3.49 21.99 17.65
C ASP A 78 3.90 22.47 16.25
N VAL A 79 2.99 23.16 15.55
CA VAL A 79 3.24 23.75 14.23
C VAL A 79 3.78 25.17 14.39
N ASP A 80 5.01 25.40 13.92
CA ASP A 80 5.64 26.72 13.88
C ASP A 80 4.91 27.64 12.89
N THR A 81 4.46 28.81 13.38
CA THR A 81 3.76 29.82 12.57
C THR A 81 4.75 30.90 12.15
N GLY A 82 5.55 30.58 11.12
CA GLY A 82 6.36 31.51 10.35
C GLY A 82 5.95 31.44 8.88
N GLY A 83 5.67 32.58 8.24
CA GLY A 83 5.08 32.65 6.90
C GLY A 83 5.91 31.97 5.80
N SER A 84 5.61 30.71 5.55
CA SER A 84 5.61 30.06 4.24
C SER A 84 4.19 29.52 4.02
N THR A 85 3.78 29.39 2.76
CA THR A 85 2.57 28.65 2.39
C THR A 85 2.69 27.24 2.95
N SER A 86 1.94 26.93 4.01
CA SER A 86 1.90 25.58 4.56
C SER A 86 1.12 24.71 3.58
N ILE A 87 1.84 23.96 2.74
CA ILE A 87 1.28 22.78 2.10
C ILE A 87 0.98 21.81 3.25
N SER A 88 -0.26 21.36 3.36
CA SER A 88 -0.65 20.39 4.40
C SER A 88 -0.27 19.00 3.90
N GLY A 89 0.57 18.29 4.64
CA GLY A 89 1.05 16.95 4.30
C GLY A 89 2.57 16.88 4.14
N ASP A 90 3.05 15.71 3.79
CA ASP A 90 4.44 15.50 3.37
C ASP A 90 4.68 16.23 2.04
N SER A 91 5.71 17.07 1.98
CA SER A 91 5.96 17.92 0.82
C SER A 91 7.45 18.25 0.68
N LEU A 92 7.90 18.28 -0.58
CA LEU A 92 9.29 18.53 -0.94
C LEU A 92 9.41 19.84 -1.73
N GLU A 93 10.24 20.76 -1.24
CA GLU A 93 10.68 21.90 -2.05
C GLU A 93 11.66 21.44 -3.13
N TRP A 94 11.49 21.90 -4.37
CA TRP A 94 12.35 21.52 -5.49
C TRP A 94 13.70 22.26 -5.50
N SER A 95 14.52 21.98 -4.49
CA SER A 95 15.88 22.48 -4.35
C SER A 95 16.81 21.41 -3.77
N LYS A 96 18.12 21.56 -3.99
CA LYS A 96 19.15 20.66 -3.43
C LYS A 96 20.38 21.44 -2.97
N GLY A 97 20.45 21.71 -1.67
CA GLY A 97 21.55 22.46 -1.06
C GLY A 97 21.58 23.90 -1.57
N SER A 98 22.63 24.28 -2.32
CA SER A 98 22.73 25.59 -2.95
C SER A 98 22.19 25.63 -4.39
N ASN A 99 21.73 24.49 -4.92
CA ASN A 99 21.12 24.44 -6.25
C ASN A 99 19.61 24.69 -6.11
N ILE A 100 19.16 25.82 -6.63
CA ILE A 100 17.75 26.23 -6.65
C ILE A 100 17.29 26.14 -8.10
N LEU A 101 16.07 25.63 -8.32
CA LEU A 101 15.51 25.51 -9.66
C LEU A 101 15.36 26.90 -10.32
N GLU A 102 16.00 27.08 -11.46
CA GLU A 102 15.88 28.30 -12.29
C GLU A 102 14.87 28.12 -13.43
N ILE A 103 14.33 29.24 -13.94
CA ILE A 103 13.44 29.21 -15.11
C ILE A 103 14.19 28.63 -16.32
N GLY A 104 13.59 27.65 -16.98
CA GLY A 104 14.14 26.93 -18.12
C GLY A 104 15.11 25.82 -17.73
N GLU A 105 15.44 25.66 -16.44
CA GLU A 105 16.22 24.54 -15.95
C GLU A 105 15.33 23.29 -15.82
N ASN A 106 15.89 22.15 -16.20
CA ASN A 106 15.22 20.87 -16.07
C ASN A 106 15.16 20.45 -14.60
N LEU A 107 13.99 20.03 -14.12
CA LEU A 107 13.80 19.55 -12.74
C LEU A 107 14.78 18.42 -12.39
N SER A 108 15.05 17.52 -13.36
CA SER A 108 15.97 16.39 -13.20
C SER A 108 17.44 16.77 -13.04
N VAL A 109 17.85 18.01 -13.39
CA VAL A 109 19.21 18.52 -13.13
C VAL A 109 19.38 18.89 -11.66
N VAL A 110 18.33 19.45 -11.04
CA VAL A 110 18.31 19.77 -9.61
C VAL A 110 18.20 18.49 -8.80
N ARG A 111 17.22 17.66 -9.14
CA ARG A 111 16.90 16.41 -8.45
C ARG A 111 16.22 15.45 -9.41
N GLN A 112 16.87 14.36 -9.74
CA GLN A 112 16.31 13.35 -10.66
C GLN A 112 15.51 12.27 -9.94
N THR A 113 15.91 11.92 -8.71
CA THR A 113 15.35 10.80 -7.95
C THR A 113 14.93 11.29 -6.58
N LEU A 114 13.73 10.91 -6.18
CA LEU A 114 13.15 11.07 -4.86
C LEU A 114 13.21 9.72 -4.13
N THR A 115 13.48 9.76 -2.83
CA THR A 115 13.54 8.59 -1.94
C THR A 115 12.76 8.88 -0.65
N ASP A 116 12.82 7.97 0.32
CA ASP A 116 12.34 8.15 1.69
C ASP A 116 12.96 9.33 2.46
N GLU A 117 14.14 9.83 2.05
CA GLU A 117 14.72 11.05 2.61
C GLU A 117 13.99 12.32 2.15
N ASP A 118 13.22 12.22 1.07
CA ASP A 118 12.56 13.33 0.40
C ASP A 118 11.05 13.35 0.64
N LEU A 119 10.43 12.17 0.68
CA LEU A 119 8.99 12.00 0.87
C LEU A 119 8.73 10.75 1.73
N ASP A 120 7.96 10.91 2.80
CA ASP A 120 7.45 9.85 3.67
C ASP A 120 6.63 8.80 2.89
N VAL A 121 5.96 9.20 1.79
CA VAL A 121 5.21 8.25 0.94
C VAL A 121 6.13 7.23 0.25
N LEU A 122 7.44 7.47 0.22
CA LEU A 122 8.46 6.56 -0.33
C LEU A 122 9.17 5.76 0.75
N ALA A 123 8.58 5.63 1.94
CA ALA A 123 9.14 4.89 3.06
C ALA A 123 9.63 3.49 2.65
N GLN A 124 10.82 3.13 3.12
CA GLN A 124 11.38 1.79 2.95
C GLN A 124 10.62 0.78 3.84
N GLY A 125 10.72 -0.50 3.51
CA GLY A 125 10.11 -1.55 4.31
C GLY A 125 10.77 -2.90 4.18
N SER A 126 10.09 -3.93 4.69
CA SER A 126 10.50 -5.33 4.56
C SER A 126 9.30 -6.22 4.34
N VAL A 127 9.46 -7.24 3.51
CA VAL A 127 8.47 -8.31 3.29
C VAL A 127 9.08 -9.65 3.67
N SER A 128 8.28 -10.58 4.18
CA SER A 128 8.77 -11.87 4.69
C SER A 128 7.82 -13.00 4.36
N ASN A 129 8.31 -14.00 3.64
CA ASN A 129 7.55 -15.18 3.25
C ASN A 129 8.27 -16.48 3.66
N SER A 130 7.86 -17.61 3.08
CA SER A 130 8.46 -18.92 3.35
C SER A 130 9.91 -19.05 2.86
N LYS A 131 10.35 -18.20 1.91
CA LYS A 131 11.70 -18.18 1.33
C LYS A 131 12.68 -17.33 2.11
N GLY A 132 12.19 -16.30 2.80
CA GLY A 132 13.01 -15.45 3.65
C GLY A 132 12.42 -14.07 3.85
N THR A 133 13.27 -13.16 4.30
CA THR A 133 12.94 -11.75 4.49
C THR A 133 13.83 -10.92 3.58
N THR A 134 13.25 -9.94 2.90
CA THR A 134 13.97 -8.96 2.07
C THR A 134 13.51 -7.56 2.44
N THR A 135 14.43 -6.60 2.41
CA THR A 135 14.08 -5.18 2.51
C THR A 135 13.81 -4.61 1.13
N TYR A 136 12.97 -3.60 1.05
CA TYR A 136 12.70 -2.89 -0.19
C TYR A 136 12.81 -1.38 -0.04
N ASP A 137 13.27 -0.76 -1.12
CA ASP A 137 13.37 0.69 -1.28
C ASP A 137 12.39 1.16 -2.35
N GLN A 138 11.85 2.37 -2.17
CA GLN A 138 10.95 2.99 -3.13
C GLN A 138 11.58 4.25 -3.74
N TYR A 139 11.28 4.50 -5.01
CA TYR A 139 11.82 5.64 -5.75
C TYR A 139 10.76 6.25 -6.66
N ILE A 140 10.77 7.59 -6.75
CA ILE A 140 10.19 8.31 -7.89
C ILE A 140 11.33 8.93 -8.68
N ARG A 141 11.36 8.70 -9.99
CA ARG A 141 12.35 9.26 -10.90
C ARG A 141 11.66 10.18 -11.89
N LEU A 142 12.35 11.27 -12.23
CA LEU A 142 11.97 12.18 -13.31
C LEU A 142 12.74 11.86 -14.59
N SER A 143 12.05 12.03 -15.72
CA SER A 143 12.65 11.80 -17.02
C SER A 143 13.76 12.79 -17.29
N ASN A 144 14.88 12.28 -17.81
CA ASN A 144 15.95 13.10 -18.35
C ASN A 144 15.89 13.21 -19.89
N LYS A 145 15.01 12.45 -20.53
CA LYS A 145 14.80 12.46 -22.00
C LYS A 145 13.72 13.46 -22.40
N THR A 146 12.69 13.58 -21.57
CA THR A 146 11.58 14.56 -21.66
C THR A 146 11.51 15.34 -20.36
N PRO A 147 12.51 16.19 -20.08
CA PRO A 147 12.62 16.82 -18.79
C PRO A 147 11.55 17.89 -18.59
N SER A 148 10.83 17.77 -17.47
CA SER A 148 9.97 18.82 -16.95
C SER A 148 10.81 20.04 -16.57
N ARG A 149 10.24 21.24 -16.71
CA ARG A 149 10.89 22.52 -16.38
C ARG A 149 9.86 23.58 -16.05
N VAL A 150 10.27 24.63 -15.34
CA VAL A 150 9.47 25.85 -15.23
C VAL A 150 9.76 26.75 -16.42
N GLU A 151 8.74 27.28 -17.09
CA GLU A 151 8.92 28.21 -18.20
C GLU A 151 7.85 29.30 -18.25
N TYR A 152 8.15 30.39 -18.96
CA TYR A 152 7.17 31.42 -19.28
C TYR A 152 6.61 31.17 -20.68
N ALA A 153 5.35 30.78 -20.76
CA ALA A 153 4.73 30.26 -21.97
C ALA A 153 3.31 30.82 -22.18
N GLN A 154 2.75 30.55 -23.37
CA GLN A 154 1.35 30.71 -23.69
C GLN A 154 0.89 29.36 -24.26
N PRO A 155 0.25 28.50 -23.46
CA PRO A 155 -0.26 27.21 -23.93
C PRO A 155 -1.23 27.40 -25.09
N SER A 156 -1.20 26.49 -26.06
CA SER A 156 -2.06 26.57 -27.24
C SER A 156 -3.29 25.67 -27.17
N THR A 157 -3.37 24.82 -26.14
CA THR A 157 -4.53 24.01 -25.79
C THR A 157 -4.62 23.85 -24.25
N GLY A 158 -5.62 23.09 -23.78
CA GLY A 158 -5.80 22.78 -22.36
C GLY A 158 -6.49 23.90 -21.56
N PRO A 159 -6.53 23.79 -20.22
CA PRO A 159 -7.28 24.72 -19.36
C PRO A 159 -6.74 26.16 -19.40
N HIS A 160 -5.50 26.34 -19.86
CA HIS A 160 -4.78 27.63 -19.90
C HIS A 160 -4.52 28.14 -21.32
N GLU A 161 -5.30 27.67 -22.30
CA GLU A 161 -5.20 28.14 -23.68
C GLU A 161 -5.21 29.68 -23.75
N ASP A 162 -4.27 30.24 -24.51
CA ASP A 162 -4.13 31.68 -24.74
C ASP A 162 -3.82 32.53 -23.49
N VAL A 163 -3.42 31.90 -22.38
CA VAL A 163 -3.00 32.60 -21.16
C VAL A 163 -1.48 32.62 -21.05
N VAL A 164 -0.90 33.82 -21.12
CA VAL A 164 0.54 34.01 -20.90
C VAL A 164 0.84 34.00 -19.40
N GLY A 165 1.76 33.13 -18.96
CA GLY A 165 2.14 32.99 -17.56
C GLY A 165 3.41 32.13 -17.37
N ASP A 166 3.83 31.97 -16.12
CA ASP A 166 4.79 30.95 -15.72
C ASP A 166 4.07 29.63 -15.44
N TYR A 167 4.62 28.53 -15.93
CA TYR A 167 4.05 27.19 -15.79
C TYR A 167 5.14 26.20 -15.43
N LEU A 168 4.79 25.20 -14.62
CA LEU A 168 5.50 23.93 -14.66
C LEU A 168 5.06 23.18 -15.91
N LEU A 169 5.98 23.05 -16.86
CA LEU A 169 5.78 22.28 -18.08
C LEU A 169 6.26 20.85 -17.88
N ILE A 170 5.40 19.89 -18.20
CA ILE A 170 5.72 18.47 -18.31
C ILE A 170 5.53 18.03 -19.76
N PRO A 171 6.61 17.88 -20.55
CA PRO A 171 6.49 17.52 -21.96
C PRO A 171 6.06 16.06 -22.15
N TYR A 172 5.21 15.84 -23.14
CA TYR A 172 4.88 14.52 -23.68
C TYR A 172 5.74 14.27 -24.93
N SER A 173 6.08 13.01 -25.19
CA SER A 173 6.75 12.67 -26.46
C SER A 173 6.35 11.31 -27.02
N GLY A 174 5.08 10.89 -26.79
CA GLY A 174 4.46 9.68 -27.34
C GLY A 174 5.04 8.33 -26.90
N SER A 175 6.24 8.32 -26.32
CA SER A 175 7.00 7.10 -26.02
C SER A 175 7.94 7.24 -24.83
N GLN A 176 8.09 8.46 -24.29
CA GLN A 176 8.90 8.70 -23.11
C GLN A 176 7.97 8.93 -21.93
N TRP A 177 8.36 8.38 -20.80
CA TRP A 177 7.71 8.59 -19.53
C TRP A 177 8.04 9.99 -19.00
N SER A 178 7.13 10.54 -18.20
CA SER A 178 7.32 11.78 -17.45
C SER A 178 7.84 11.44 -16.04
N PHE A 179 7.27 10.38 -15.46
CA PHE A 179 7.62 9.86 -14.14
C PHE A 179 7.79 8.34 -14.18
N GLU A 180 8.66 7.83 -13.31
CA GLU A 180 8.84 6.41 -13.07
C GLU A 180 8.82 6.16 -11.56
N TYR A 181 7.87 5.37 -11.10
CA TYR A 181 7.88 4.79 -9.76
C TYR A 181 8.56 3.42 -9.79
N SER A 182 9.28 3.07 -8.74
CA SER A 182 9.75 1.70 -8.56
C SER A 182 9.81 1.29 -7.10
N VAL A 183 9.55 0.01 -6.86
CA VAL A 183 9.93 -0.69 -5.63
C VAL A 183 11.04 -1.70 -5.97
N GLU A 184 12.14 -1.68 -5.21
CA GLU A 184 13.33 -2.51 -5.45
C GLU A 184 13.64 -3.36 -4.21
N PHE A 185 13.72 -4.68 -4.38
CA PHE A 185 13.98 -5.65 -3.31
C PHE A 185 15.47 -5.97 -3.22
N ALA A 186 16.08 -5.71 -2.06
CA ALA A 186 17.53 -5.76 -1.88
C ALA A 186 18.14 -7.15 -2.15
N ASP A 187 17.48 -8.19 -1.63
CA ASP A 187 17.91 -9.59 -1.78
C ASP A 187 17.01 -10.38 -2.76
N GLY A 188 16.05 -9.71 -3.39
CA GLY A 188 14.98 -10.35 -4.16
C GLY A 188 13.78 -10.77 -3.29
N PHE A 189 12.60 -10.79 -3.89
CA PHE A 189 11.37 -11.31 -3.33
C PHE A 189 11.09 -12.67 -3.99
N ASP A 190 11.43 -13.72 -3.26
CA ASP A 190 11.59 -15.07 -3.81
C ASP A 190 10.29 -15.88 -3.72
N SER A 191 10.01 -16.71 -4.73
CA SER A 191 8.93 -17.69 -4.72
C SER A 191 9.30 -18.94 -5.52
N ASP A 192 8.80 -20.10 -5.10
CA ASP A 192 8.74 -21.23 -6.03
C ASP A 192 7.75 -20.91 -7.15
N ILE A 193 8.04 -21.37 -8.36
CA ILE A 193 7.08 -21.37 -9.47
C ILE A 193 6.40 -22.74 -9.47
N LEU A 194 5.18 -22.79 -8.95
CA LEU A 194 4.43 -24.04 -8.87
C LEU A 194 4.04 -24.56 -10.26
N SER A 195 3.65 -25.83 -10.33
CA SER A 195 3.13 -26.44 -11.57
C SER A 195 1.86 -25.78 -12.11
N THR A 196 1.16 -24.99 -11.28
CA THR A 196 0.01 -24.16 -11.64
C THR A 196 0.41 -22.77 -12.14
N LEU A 197 1.71 -22.48 -12.19
CA LEU A 197 2.28 -21.15 -12.46
C LEU A 197 1.86 -20.08 -11.44
N VAL A 198 1.56 -20.50 -10.21
CA VAL A 198 1.26 -19.61 -9.09
C VAL A 198 2.55 -19.38 -8.31
N LEU A 199 2.74 -18.16 -7.82
CA LEU A 199 3.82 -17.72 -6.94
C LEU A 199 3.26 -17.60 -5.52
N ASP A 200 2.94 -18.73 -4.91
CA ASP A 200 2.22 -18.80 -3.64
C ASP A 200 2.99 -18.21 -2.45
N ASP A 201 4.32 -18.14 -2.54
CA ASP A 201 5.13 -17.45 -1.54
C ASP A 201 5.05 -15.92 -1.65
N ILE A 202 4.55 -15.38 -2.75
CA ILE A 202 4.36 -13.93 -2.95
C ILE A 202 2.90 -13.53 -2.66
N GLU A 203 1.93 -14.43 -2.84
CA GLU A 203 0.53 -14.21 -2.46
C GLU A 203 0.38 -14.01 -0.94
N ASP A 204 -0.64 -13.23 -0.55
CA ASP A 204 -0.96 -12.79 0.82
C ASP A 204 0.07 -11.88 1.50
N GLU A 205 1.20 -11.61 0.85
CA GLU A 205 2.26 -10.80 1.43
C GLU A 205 1.96 -9.30 1.35
N GLY A 206 2.24 -8.59 2.46
CA GLY A 206 2.01 -7.16 2.60
C GLY A 206 3.19 -6.31 2.12
N LEU A 207 2.90 -5.26 1.35
CA LEU A 207 3.85 -4.28 0.83
C LEU A 207 3.26 -2.87 0.88
N SER A 208 4.04 -1.88 1.32
CA SER A 208 3.67 -0.47 1.20
C SER A 208 4.18 0.09 -0.12
N MET A 209 3.32 0.79 -0.86
CA MET A 209 3.63 1.41 -2.14
C MET A 209 3.03 2.82 -2.19
N LEU A 210 3.87 3.84 -2.44
CA LEU A 210 3.46 5.25 -2.53
C LEU A 210 2.60 5.70 -1.32
N GLY A 211 2.94 5.22 -0.12
CA GLY A 211 2.23 5.53 1.13
C GLY A 211 0.93 4.75 1.36
N GLY A 212 0.50 3.92 0.41
CA GLY A 212 -0.62 2.99 0.58
C GLY A 212 -0.14 1.61 1.01
N ASP A 213 -0.91 0.93 1.86
CA ASP A 213 -0.65 -0.45 2.28
C ASP A 213 -1.44 -1.43 1.41
N TYR A 214 -0.74 -2.39 0.81
CA TYR A 214 -1.30 -3.38 -0.10
C TYR A 214 -0.94 -4.80 0.34
N SER A 215 -1.83 -5.76 0.12
CA SER A 215 -1.47 -7.19 0.06
C SER A 215 -1.40 -7.64 -1.39
N VAL A 216 -0.53 -8.60 -1.68
CA VAL A 216 -0.54 -9.29 -2.96
C VAL A 216 -1.67 -10.32 -2.96
N LEU A 217 -2.71 -10.06 -3.74
CA LEU A 217 -3.86 -10.94 -3.83
C LEU A 217 -3.60 -12.13 -4.76
N THR A 218 -3.01 -11.87 -5.93
CA THR A 218 -2.64 -12.93 -6.88
C THR A 218 -1.28 -12.64 -7.46
N ALA A 219 -0.44 -13.66 -7.58
CA ALA A 219 0.84 -13.57 -8.27
C ALA A 219 1.00 -14.79 -9.16
N VAL A 220 0.80 -14.58 -10.47
CA VAL A 220 0.77 -15.67 -11.44
C VAL A 220 1.73 -15.44 -12.58
N MET A 221 2.25 -16.54 -13.09
CA MET A 221 3.08 -16.62 -14.26
C MET A 221 2.26 -17.21 -15.43
N SER A 222 2.51 -16.77 -16.65
CA SER A 222 1.87 -17.32 -17.84
C SER A 222 2.80 -17.22 -19.06
N GLY A 223 2.64 -18.08 -20.06
CA GLY A 223 3.62 -18.19 -21.14
C GLY A 223 4.78 -19.13 -20.79
N GLY A 224 5.49 -19.63 -21.81
CA GLY A 224 6.38 -20.79 -21.72
C GLY A 224 5.71 -22.07 -22.25
N SER A 225 6.42 -22.91 -23.00
CA SER A 225 5.83 -24.08 -23.67
C SER A 225 5.44 -25.22 -22.70
N SER A 226 5.82 -25.12 -21.42
CA SER A 226 5.51 -26.09 -20.37
C SER A 226 5.93 -25.54 -19.00
N THR A 227 5.25 -25.92 -17.92
CA THR A 227 5.65 -25.69 -16.52
C THR A 227 6.95 -26.40 -16.13
N THR A 228 7.51 -27.16 -17.06
CA THR A 228 8.77 -27.89 -16.95
C THR A 228 9.91 -27.20 -17.69
N ASP A 229 9.79 -25.93 -18.04
CA ASP A 229 10.83 -25.17 -18.72
C ASP A 229 10.97 -23.84 -18.00
N CYS A 230 12.01 -23.72 -17.16
CA CYS A 230 12.41 -22.47 -16.50
C CYS A 230 13.00 -21.52 -17.57
N THR A 231 12.16 -21.07 -18.50
CA THR A 231 12.55 -20.27 -19.65
C THR A 231 12.28 -18.79 -19.43
N ASP A 232 12.93 -17.98 -20.24
CA ASP A 232 12.93 -16.54 -20.14
C ASP A 232 11.62 -15.90 -20.65
N ASP A 233 10.80 -16.59 -21.45
CA ASP A 233 9.55 -16.03 -22.05
C ASP A 233 8.31 -16.25 -21.16
N ILE A 234 8.35 -15.74 -19.92
CA ILE A 234 7.25 -15.88 -18.97
C ILE A 234 6.72 -14.50 -18.57
N THR A 235 5.42 -14.33 -18.77
CA THR A 235 4.62 -13.18 -18.35
C THR A 235 4.30 -13.30 -16.86
N ALA A 236 4.67 -12.30 -16.07
CA ALA A 236 4.20 -12.16 -14.69
C ALA A 236 2.97 -11.25 -14.65
N SER A 237 2.01 -11.61 -13.82
CA SER A 237 0.82 -10.81 -13.50
C SER A 237 0.66 -10.78 -11.98
N ILE A 238 0.65 -9.58 -11.40
CA ILE A 238 0.52 -9.36 -9.97
C ILE A 238 -0.67 -8.43 -9.73
N THR A 239 -1.57 -8.86 -8.85
CA THR A 239 -2.69 -8.05 -8.37
C THR A 239 -2.43 -7.68 -6.93
N PHE A 240 -2.43 -6.39 -6.64
CA PHE A 240 -2.37 -5.85 -5.28
C PHE A 240 -3.76 -5.39 -4.88
N VAL A 241 -4.10 -5.59 -3.61
CA VAL A 241 -5.32 -5.05 -3.00
C VAL A 241 -4.97 -4.34 -1.71
N GLY A 242 -5.22 -3.04 -1.69
CA GLY A 242 -5.20 -2.20 -0.51
C GLY A 242 -6.61 -1.96 0.00
N GLY A 243 -6.70 -1.22 1.10
CA GLY A 243 -7.98 -0.72 1.57
C GLY A 243 -7.85 -0.08 2.95
N ALA A 244 -8.66 0.95 3.19
CA ALA A 244 -8.62 1.67 4.46
C ALA A 244 -9.11 0.83 5.64
N ILE A 245 -10.00 -0.13 5.39
CA ILE A 245 -10.60 -0.98 6.43
C ILE A 245 -10.56 -2.43 5.96
N SER A 246 -10.07 -3.32 6.82
CA SER A 246 -10.10 -4.78 6.64
C SER A 246 -10.78 -5.42 7.85
N ASP A 247 -11.67 -6.39 7.62
CA ASP A 247 -12.30 -7.18 8.68
C ASP A 247 -12.81 -8.53 8.13
N ILE A 248 -13.13 -9.43 9.05
CA ILE A 248 -13.69 -10.74 8.79
C ILE A 248 -15.15 -10.77 9.24
N LEU A 249 -16.02 -11.30 8.38
CA LEU A 249 -17.44 -11.53 8.68
C LEU A 249 -17.82 -13.00 8.54
N ASP A 250 -18.57 -13.49 9.52
CA ASP A 250 -19.31 -14.75 9.40
C ASP A 250 -20.54 -14.57 8.49
N ALA A 251 -20.98 -15.65 7.85
CA ALA A 251 -22.24 -15.65 7.11
C ALA A 251 -23.43 -15.15 7.97
N GLY A 252 -24.10 -14.10 7.50
CA GLY A 252 -25.21 -13.42 8.17
C GLY A 252 -24.80 -12.37 9.20
N GLN A 253 -23.51 -12.16 9.44
CA GLN A 253 -23.01 -11.12 10.35
C GLN A 253 -23.09 -9.74 9.70
N THR A 254 -23.48 -8.75 10.51
CA THR A 254 -23.48 -7.33 10.14
C THR A 254 -22.57 -6.57 11.10
N LYS A 255 -21.73 -5.69 10.56
CA LYS A 255 -20.94 -4.71 11.33
C LYS A 255 -21.01 -3.35 10.63
N THR A 256 -20.73 -2.29 11.38
CA THR A 256 -20.67 -0.92 10.87
C THR A 256 -19.23 -0.43 10.91
N TYR A 257 -18.78 0.16 9.81
CA TYR A 257 -17.44 0.68 9.62
C TYR A 257 -17.51 2.15 9.25
N THR A 258 -16.59 2.97 9.72
CA THR A 258 -16.55 4.40 9.38
C THR A 258 -15.37 4.65 8.45
N LEU A 259 -15.65 5.02 7.20
CA LEU A 259 -14.66 5.40 6.19
C LEU A 259 -14.89 6.88 5.84
N ASP A 260 -13.86 7.71 5.96
CA ASP A 260 -13.91 9.17 5.71
C ASP A 260 -15.06 9.90 6.42
N GLY A 261 -15.41 9.45 7.62
CA GLY A 261 -16.50 10.01 8.43
C GLY A 261 -17.90 9.61 7.98
N VAL A 262 -18.02 8.68 7.03
CA VAL A 262 -19.27 8.07 6.58
C VAL A 262 -19.37 6.65 7.14
N ASP A 263 -20.52 6.30 7.69
CA ASP A 263 -20.78 4.96 8.22
C ASP A 263 -21.31 4.02 7.13
N TYR A 264 -20.73 2.82 7.08
CA TYR A 264 -21.06 1.74 6.18
C TYR A 264 -21.49 0.51 6.99
N GLU A 265 -22.77 0.17 6.93
CA GLU A 265 -23.28 -1.09 7.45
C GLU A 265 -23.01 -2.20 6.44
N VAL A 266 -22.05 -3.08 6.73
CA VAL A 266 -21.66 -4.21 5.87
C VAL A 266 -22.18 -5.51 6.47
N THR A 267 -22.87 -6.29 5.65
CA THR A 267 -23.41 -7.60 6.00
C THR A 267 -22.90 -8.65 5.03
N ALA A 268 -22.35 -9.76 5.53
CA ALA A 268 -22.09 -10.93 4.71
C ALA A 268 -23.40 -11.70 4.48
N VAL A 269 -24.14 -11.36 3.43
CA VAL A 269 -25.49 -11.88 3.18
C VAL A 269 -25.46 -13.40 2.97
N PHE A 270 -24.51 -13.87 2.19
CA PHE A 270 -24.37 -15.28 1.84
C PHE A 270 -22.91 -15.60 1.51
N ILE A 271 -22.45 -16.77 1.96
CA ILE A 271 -21.14 -17.33 1.60
C ILE A 271 -21.39 -18.74 1.07
N SER A 272 -20.97 -18.98 -0.17
CA SER A 272 -21.13 -20.22 -0.91
C SER A 272 -19.89 -21.09 -0.78
N ASN A 273 -20.09 -22.36 -0.43
CA ASN A 273 -19.05 -23.39 -0.45
C ASN A 273 -19.05 -24.21 -1.75
N GLN A 274 -19.70 -23.72 -2.81
CA GLN A 274 -19.53 -24.30 -4.14
C GLN A 274 -18.14 -23.96 -4.67
N ASN A 275 -17.65 -24.67 -5.68
CA ASN A 275 -16.36 -24.37 -6.30
C ASN A 275 -16.60 -23.66 -7.65
N PRO A 276 -16.15 -22.40 -7.84
CA PRO A 276 -15.39 -21.58 -6.87
C PRO A 276 -16.26 -21.05 -5.72
N GLU A 277 -15.62 -20.81 -4.58
CA GLU A 277 -16.27 -20.22 -3.40
C GLU A 277 -16.65 -18.77 -3.72
N THR A 278 -17.82 -18.33 -3.26
CA THR A 278 -18.33 -16.99 -3.55
C THR A 278 -18.99 -16.36 -2.34
N VAL A 279 -19.07 -15.03 -2.32
CA VAL A 279 -19.70 -14.25 -1.28
C VAL A 279 -20.60 -13.18 -1.90
N VAL A 280 -21.70 -12.87 -1.22
CA VAL A 280 -22.53 -11.69 -1.50
C VAL A 280 -22.53 -10.82 -0.25
N LEU A 281 -22.11 -9.57 -0.42
CA LEU A 281 -22.10 -8.57 0.64
C LEU A 281 -23.27 -7.60 0.43
N SER A 282 -23.81 -7.06 1.52
CA SER A 282 -24.68 -5.89 1.48
C SER A 282 -24.08 -4.74 2.25
N ILE A 283 -23.91 -3.60 1.57
CA ILE A 283 -23.29 -2.40 2.10
C ILE A 283 -24.32 -1.27 2.04
N ASN A 284 -24.76 -0.77 3.20
CA ASN A 284 -25.80 0.25 3.30
C ASN A 284 -27.10 -0.09 2.51
N GLY A 285 -27.41 -1.39 2.39
CA GLY A 285 -28.56 -1.91 1.65
C GLY A 285 -28.36 -2.08 0.14
N GLU A 286 -27.24 -1.62 -0.42
CA GLU A 286 -26.74 -2.06 -1.73
C GLU A 286 -26.23 -3.50 -1.60
N THR A 287 -26.34 -4.32 -2.64
CA THR A 287 -25.88 -5.72 -2.62
C THR A 287 -24.93 -5.93 -3.78
N THR A 288 -23.80 -6.57 -3.52
CA THR A 288 -22.80 -6.93 -4.53
C THR A 288 -23.33 -8.02 -5.47
N GLU A 289 -22.65 -8.23 -6.59
CA GLU A 289 -22.76 -9.49 -7.31
C GLU A 289 -22.15 -10.65 -6.47
N GLU A 290 -22.23 -11.89 -6.97
CA GLU A 290 -21.50 -13.01 -6.35
C GLU A 290 -20.01 -12.81 -6.61
N MET A 291 -19.28 -12.38 -5.58
CA MET A 291 -17.86 -12.08 -5.64
C MET A 291 -17.03 -13.30 -5.28
N GLN A 292 -15.94 -13.53 -6.00
CA GLN A 292 -14.89 -14.51 -5.68
C GLN A 292 -13.74 -13.86 -4.92
N GLU A 293 -12.89 -14.68 -4.33
CA GLU A 293 -11.58 -14.25 -3.85
C GLU A 293 -10.86 -13.43 -4.92
N GLY A 294 -10.46 -12.22 -4.55
CA GLY A 294 -9.76 -11.28 -5.39
C GLY A 294 -10.58 -10.40 -6.33
N GLU A 295 -11.90 -10.56 -6.30
CA GLU A 295 -12.80 -9.65 -6.99
C GLU A 295 -13.02 -8.36 -6.20
N THR A 296 -13.26 -7.29 -6.96
CA THR A 296 -13.58 -5.96 -6.45
C THR A 296 -14.86 -5.45 -7.07
N GLU A 297 -15.63 -4.72 -6.29
CA GLU A 297 -16.86 -4.08 -6.74
C GLU A 297 -16.89 -2.63 -6.28
N VAL A 298 -17.31 -1.73 -7.17
CA VAL A 298 -17.48 -0.30 -6.87
C VAL A 298 -18.97 -0.04 -6.64
N LEU A 299 -19.30 0.45 -5.45
CA LEU A 299 -20.66 0.80 -5.05
C LEU A 299 -21.15 2.07 -5.76
N ASN A 300 -22.45 2.33 -5.70
CA ASN A 300 -23.05 3.51 -6.34
C ASN A 300 -22.49 4.85 -5.84
N ASP A 301 -21.93 4.90 -4.64
CA ASP A 301 -21.31 6.10 -4.07
C ASP A 301 -19.82 6.26 -4.44
N GLY A 302 -19.26 5.33 -5.22
CA GLY A 302 -17.86 5.29 -5.63
C GLY A 302 -16.94 4.56 -4.66
N THR A 303 -17.44 4.14 -3.49
CA THR A 303 -16.67 3.33 -2.53
C THR A 303 -16.46 1.95 -3.11
N SER A 304 -15.25 1.43 -3.04
CA SER A 304 -14.90 0.09 -3.50
C SER A 304 -14.86 -0.91 -2.35
N ILE A 305 -15.17 -2.17 -2.66
CA ILE A 305 -15.01 -3.32 -1.77
C ILE A 305 -14.22 -4.41 -2.48
N ALA A 306 -13.34 -5.09 -1.76
CA ALA A 306 -12.56 -6.23 -2.26
C ALA A 306 -12.79 -7.46 -1.37
N ILE A 307 -12.76 -8.64 -1.97
CA ILE A 307 -12.70 -9.90 -1.24
C ILE A 307 -11.24 -10.34 -1.18
N ASP A 308 -10.71 -10.41 0.04
CA ASP A 308 -9.33 -10.83 0.29
C ASP A 308 -9.24 -12.35 0.34
N SER A 309 -10.13 -12.98 1.12
CA SER A 309 -10.23 -14.44 1.17
C SER A 309 -11.63 -14.93 1.53
N ILE A 310 -11.97 -16.14 1.07
CA ILE A 310 -13.19 -16.85 1.44
C ILE A 310 -12.78 -18.19 2.04
N LEU A 311 -13.27 -18.48 3.23
CA LEU A 311 -13.01 -19.75 3.91
C LEU A 311 -14.32 -20.42 4.26
N THR A 312 -14.60 -21.55 3.61
CA THR A 312 -15.82 -22.32 3.86
C THR A 312 -15.59 -23.70 4.45
N ASN A 313 -16.62 -24.22 5.11
CA ASN A 313 -16.73 -25.63 5.46
C ASN A 313 -18.15 -26.14 5.16
N SER A 314 -18.47 -27.37 5.59
CA SER A 314 -19.78 -27.97 5.30
C SER A 314 -20.96 -27.31 6.04
N GLU A 315 -20.70 -26.49 7.06
CA GLU A 315 -21.73 -25.91 7.94
C GLU A 315 -21.77 -24.38 7.91
N THR A 316 -20.65 -23.69 7.67
CA THR A 316 -20.53 -22.23 7.69
C THR A 316 -19.39 -21.74 6.79
N GLY A 317 -19.28 -20.42 6.63
CA GLY A 317 -18.15 -19.77 5.98
C GLY A 317 -17.88 -18.40 6.59
N VAL A 318 -16.65 -17.92 6.37
CA VAL A 318 -16.21 -16.56 6.70
C VAL A 318 -15.64 -15.91 5.44
N VAL A 319 -15.74 -14.59 5.39
CA VAL A 319 -15.16 -13.77 4.34
C VAL A 319 -14.26 -12.73 4.99
N GLU A 320 -13.05 -12.60 4.49
CA GLU A 320 -12.17 -11.46 4.73
C GLU A 320 -12.35 -10.48 3.58
N PHE A 321 -12.62 -9.21 3.91
CA PHE A 321 -12.89 -8.19 2.91
C PHE A 321 -12.17 -6.89 3.26
N LYS A 322 -12.02 -6.02 2.26
CA LYS A 322 -11.51 -4.66 2.42
C LYS A 322 -12.52 -3.64 1.92
N LEU A 323 -12.82 -2.60 2.69
CA LEU A 323 -13.68 -1.48 2.33
C LEU A 323 -12.84 -0.23 2.03
N GLY A 324 -13.26 0.53 1.01
CA GLY A 324 -12.41 1.54 0.40
C GLY A 324 -11.21 0.89 -0.29
N ALA A 325 -11.45 -0.22 -0.98
CA ALA A 325 -10.39 -1.06 -1.51
C ALA A 325 -9.75 -0.48 -2.78
N ASP A 326 -8.42 -0.43 -2.81
CA ASP A 326 -7.69 -0.08 -4.02
C ASP A 326 -7.12 -1.33 -4.65
N LYS A 327 -7.38 -1.54 -5.94
CA LYS A 327 -6.84 -2.66 -6.70
C LYS A 327 -5.86 -2.16 -7.73
N ILE A 328 -4.66 -2.74 -7.74
CA ILE A 328 -3.64 -2.48 -8.75
C ILE A 328 -3.34 -3.78 -9.47
N TYR A 329 -3.44 -3.79 -10.79
CA TYR A 329 -3.03 -4.91 -11.63
C TYR A 329 -1.83 -4.51 -12.48
N PHE A 330 -0.74 -5.24 -12.28
CA PHE A 330 0.51 -5.09 -13.00
C PHE A 330 0.83 -6.35 -13.80
N SER A 331 1.35 -6.19 -15.00
CA SER A 331 1.87 -7.31 -15.78
C SER A 331 3.15 -6.94 -16.50
N ASP A 332 3.98 -7.94 -16.79
CA ASP A 332 5.15 -7.83 -17.66
C ASP A 332 5.29 -9.12 -18.44
N THR A 333 5.61 -9.07 -19.74
CA THR A 333 5.65 -10.28 -20.58
C THR A 333 6.93 -11.09 -20.44
N ASN A 334 7.97 -10.51 -19.85
CA ASN A 334 9.24 -11.19 -19.60
C ASN A 334 9.95 -10.59 -18.38
N VAL A 335 9.93 -11.32 -17.26
CA VAL A 335 10.57 -10.85 -16.02
C VAL A 335 12.10 -10.87 -16.03
N THR A 336 12.72 -11.48 -17.04
CA THR A 336 14.19 -11.65 -17.11
C THR A 336 14.87 -10.64 -18.02
N ASP A 337 14.09 -9.84 -18.76
CA ASP A 337 14.61 -8.75 -19.57
C ASP A 337 14.47 -7.40 -18.83
N THR A 338 14.84 -6.31 -19.51
CA THR A 338 14.75 -4.96 -18.94
C THR A 338 13.81 -4.07 -19.74
N ILE A 339 12.80 -4.66 -20.39
CA ILE A 339 11.90 -4.03 -21.36
C ILE A 339 10.52 -3.88 -20.73
N PHE A 340 9.96 -2.68 -20.81
CA PHE A 340 8.55 -2.43 -20.48
C PHE A 340 7.65 -3.09 -21.53
N SER A 341 7.11 -4.26 -21.22
CA SER A 341 6.48 -5.14 -22.20
C SER A 341 5.07 -5.63 -21.84
N GLY A 342 4.59 -5.33 -20.62
CA GLY A 342 3.26 -5.71 -20.14
C GLY A 342 2.08 -4.98 -20.80
N THR A 343 0.87 -5.35 -20.38
CA THR A 343 -0.32 -4.56 -20.67
C THR A 343 -0.33 -3.25 -19.90
N ALA A 344 -1.17 -2.30 -20.31
CA ALA A 344 -1.46 -1.13 -19.50
C ALA A 344 -1.81 -1.56 -18.06
N PRO A 345 -1.23 -0.91 -17.02
CA PRO A 345 -1.62 -1.20 -15.64
C PRO A 345 -3.08 -0.83 -15.43
N GLU A 346 -3.72 -1.55 -14.52
CA GLU A 346 -5.11 -1.28 -14.14
C GLU A 346 -5.17 -0.83 -12.68
N PHE A 347 -5.94 0.21 -12.41
CA PHE A 347 -6.20 0.74 -11.08
C PHE A 347 -7.71 0.77 -10.88
N ASN A 348 -8.23 0.06 -9.89
CA ASN A 348 -9.67 -0.06 -9.64
C ASN A 348 -10.47 -0.47 -10.90
N ASN A 349 -9.92 -1.41 -11.66
CA ASN A 349 -10.44 -1.94 -12.94
C ASN A 349 -10.43 -0.92 -14.10
N GLU A 350 -9.76 0.22 -13.94
CA GLU A 350 -9.55 1.22 -14.98
C GLU A 350 -8.14 1.13 -15.56
N LYS A 351 -8.03 1.10 -16.89
CA LYS A 351 -6.75 0.99 -17.58
C LYS A 351 -6.10 2.35 -17.74
N VAL A 352 -4.87 2.49 -17.28
CA VAL A 352 -4.04 3.67 -17.55
C VAL A 352 -3.22 3.39 -18.81
N THR A 353 -3.74 3.79 -19.97
CA THR A 353 -3.17 3.44 -21.30
C THR A 353 -1.77 4.02 -21.55
N GLU A 354 -1.44 5.09 -20.85
CA GLU A 354 -0.14 5.77 -20.90
C GLU A 354 0.86 5.16 -19.90
N GLY A 355 0.36 4.25 -19.06
CA GLY A 355 1.12 3.50 -18.09
C GLY A 355 1.85 2.30 -18.70
N ARG A 356 3.06 2.03 -18.20
CA ARG A 356 3.84 0.86 -18.58
C ARG A 356 4.44 0.22 -17.35
N VAL A 357 4.38 -1.11 -17.29
CA VAL A 357 4.96 -1.89 -16.20
C VAL A 357 6.13 -2.71 -16.70
N ARG A 358 7.12 -2.86 -15.83
CA ARG A 358 8.22 -3.81 -15.96
C ARG A 358 8.48 -4.46 -14.61
N ILE A 359 8.68 -5.77 -14.58
CA ILE A 359 8.97 -6.55 -13.40
C ILE A 359 10.33 -7.20 -13.63
N ASP A 360 11.36 -6.75 -12.93
CA ASP A 360 12.71 -7.31 -13.08
C ASP A 360 12.89 -8.46 -12.08
N GLY A 361 13.34 -9.62 -12.55
CA GLY A 361 13.63 -10.78 -11.74
C GLY A 361 14.58 -11.76 -12.41
N SER A 362 14.83 -12.87 -11.74
CA SER A 362 15.60 -13.98 -12.29
C SER A 362 14.92 -15.30 -11.99
N ILE A 363 14.95 -16.21 -12.96
CA ILE A 363 14.40 -17.55 -12.82
C ILE A 363 15.56 -18.53 -12.73
N THR A 364 15.57 -19.36 -11.69
CA THR A 364 16.55 -20.43 -11.51
C THR A 364 15.87 -21.78 -11.38
N GLY A 365 16.65 -22.88 -11.42
CA GLY A 365 16.12 -24.23 -11.28
C GLY A 365 16.30 -25.11 -12.53
N SER A 366 15.73 -26.31 -12.49
CA SER A 366 15.78 -27.26 -13.62
C SER A 366 14.38 -27.74 -13.95
N GLY A 367 13.94 -27.44 -15.16
CA GLY A 367 12.60 -27.75 -15.63
C GLY A 367 12.21 -29.23 -15.61
N ASN A 368 13.18 -30.16 -15.55
CA ASN A 368 12.86 -31.60 -15.50
C ASN A 368 12.26 -32.07 -14.17
N ASP A 369 12.46 -31.32 -13.08
CA ASP A 369 12.03 -31.71 -11.73
C ASP A 369 10.87 -30.84 -11.22
N GLY A 370 10.42 -29.83 -11.98
CA GLY A 370 9.31 -28.94 -11.61
C GLY A 370 9.65 -27.92 -10.52
N ASN A 371 10.93 -27.71 -10.23
CA ASN A 371 11.41 -26.72 -9.26
C ASN A 371 12.07 -25.59 -10.03
N CYS A 372 11.28 -24.62 -10.47
CA CYS A 372 11.80 -23.33 -10.89
C CYS A 372 11.55 -22.34 -9.75
N ASP A 373 12.50 -21.45 -9.49
CA ASP A 373 12.41 -20.43 -8.46
C ASP A 373 12.46 -19.07 -9.14
N LEU A 374 11.54 -18.16 -8.79
CA LEU A 374 11.58 -16.75 -9.16
C LEU A 374 12.24 -15.98 -8.02
N SER A 375 13.17 -15.09 -8.36
CA SER A 375 13.65 -14.03 -7.47
C SER A 375 13.32 -12.69 -8.10
N MET A 376 12.28 -12.02 -7.61
CA MET A 376 11.83 -10.73 -8.13
C MET A 376 12.64 -9.62 -7.48
N THR A 377 13.36 -8.85 -8.29
CA THR A 377 14.27 -7.80 -7.81
C THR A 377 13.64 -6.42 -7.82
N ALA A 378 12.68 -6.15 -8.70
CA ALA A 378 12.02 -4.85 -8.72
C ALA A 378 10.72 -4.85 -9.53
N ILE A 379 9.85 -3.89 -9.23
CA ILE A 379 8.68 -3.54 -10.04
C ILE A 379 8.80 -2.07 -10.41
N TYR A 380 8.67 -1.76 -11.69
CA TYR A 380 8.70 -0.42 -12.24
C TYR A 380 7.36 -0.07 -12.88
N TYR A 381 6.92 1.16 -12.63
CA TYR A 381 5.76 1.74 -13.27
C TYR A 381 6.14 3.10 -13.87
N GLN A 382 6.12 3.17 -15.20
CA GLN A 382 6.33 4.39 -15.95
C GLN A 382 4.99 5.00 -16.34
N LEU A 383 4.86 6.31 -16.17
CA LEU A 383 3.70 7.08 -16.62
C LEU A 383 4.15 8.19 -17.57
N ALA A 384 3.55 8.24 -18.75
CA ALA A 384 3.64 9.39 -19.65
C ALA A 384 2.39 10.27 -19.46
N LEU A 385 2.57 11.55 -19.20
CA LEU A 385 1.43 12.47 -19.15
C LEU A 385 1.06 12.92 -20.56
N GLU A 386 -0.01 12.34 -21.10
CA GLU A 386 -0.57 12.76 -22.39
C GLU A 386 -1.43 14.02 -22.24
N SER A 387 -1.43 14.86 -23.28
CA SER A 387 -2.26 16.07 -23.38
C SER A 387 -2.39 16.49 -24.84
N ASP A 388 -3.38 17.34 -25.12
CA ASP A 388 -3.67 17.82 -26.48
C ASP A 388 -2.54 18.63 -27.14
N ASP A 389 -1.60 19.23 -26.38
CA ASP A 389 -0.46 20.03 -26.90
C ASP A 389 0.89 19.30 -26.86
N ASP A 390 0.90 17.97 -26.74
CA ASP A 390 2.12 17.21 -26.44
C ASP A 390 2.85 17.73 -25.17
N ALA A 391 2.13 18.38 -24.23
CA ALA A 391 2.67 18.90 -22.99
C ALA A 391 1.57 19.30 -21.98
N VAL A 392 1.79 18.95 -20.71
CA VAL A 392 0.95 19.41 -19.58
C VAL A 392 1.54 20.71 -19.01
N TYR A 393 0.70 21.73 -18.86
CA TYR A 393 1.05 23.02 -18.25
C TYR A 393 0.31 23.19 -16.94
N VAL A 394 1.05 23.22 -15.82
CA VAL A 394 0.50 23.43 -14.47
C VAL A 394 0.73 24.89 -14.07
N ALA A 395 -0.34 25.64 -13.82
CA ALA A 395 -0.24 27.05 -13.45
C ALA A 395 0.06 27.23 -11.94
N PRO A 396 0.46 28.43 -11.49
CA PRO A 396 0.68 28.69 -10.07
C PRO A 396 -0.57 28.42 -9.22
N GLY A 397 -0.40 27.64 -8.17
CA GLY A 397 -1.46 27.20 -7.26
C GLY A 397 -2.17 25.92 -7.69
N GLU A 398 -1.90 25.39 -8.88
CA GLU A 398 -2.47 24.14 -9.40
C GLU A 398 -1.52 22.96 -9.24
N SER A 399 -2.12 21.78 -9.29
CA SER A 399 -1.44 20.51 -9.33
C SER A 399 -1.51 19.85 -10.71
N VAL A 400 -0.68 18.83 -10.92
CA VAL A 400 -0.77 17.99 -12.12
C VAL A 400 -2.17 17.38 -12.23
N ARG A 401 -2.74 16.90 -11.11
CA ARG A 401 -4.09 16.33 -11.10
C ARG A 401 -5.18 17.30 -11.55
N ASP A 402 -5.02 18.59 -11.28
CA ASP A 402 -6.00 19.61 -11.67
C ASP A 402 -6.08 19.82 -13.19
N VAL A 403 -5.01 19.47 -13.92
CA VAL A 403 -4.85 19.78 -15.35
C VAL A 403 -4.71 18.54 -16.24
N THR A 404 -4.68 17.33 -15.67
CA THR A 404 -4.63 16.05 -16.40
C THR A 404 -6.01 15.41 -16.56
N ASP A 405 -6.13 14.50 -17.52
CA ASP A 405 -7.36 13.72 -17.73
C ASP A 405 -7.66 12.81 -16.52
N ALA A 406 -8.94 12.59 -16.27
CA ALA A 406 -9.43 11.78 -15.15
C ALA A 406 -8.95 10.34 -15.23
N ASP A 407 -8.84 9.77 -16.44
CA ASP A 407 -8.46 8.38 -16.68
C ASP A 407 -7.00 8.06 -16.24
N ILE A 408 -6.16 9.09 -16.05
CA ILE A 408 -4.76 8.96 -15.60
C ILE A 408 -4.64 9.10 -14.07
N LEU A 409 -5.64 9.70 -13.41
CA LEU A 409 -5.63 9.98 -11.97
C LEU A 409 -5.56 8.73 -11.09
N PRO A 410 -6.25 7.62 -11.38
CA PRO A 410 -6.19 6.41 -10.55
C PRO A 410 -4.79 5.79 -10.48
N GLY A 411 -3.91 6.10 -11.44
CA GLY A 411 -2.56 5.59 -11.47
C GLY A 411 -1.64 6.25 -10.46
N MET A 412 -0.48 6.68 -10.94
CA MET A 412 0.60 7.18 -10.08
C MET A 412 0.19 8.39 -9.23
N PHE A 413 -0.71 9.24 -9.75
CA PHE A 413 -1.17 10.46 -9.08
C PHE A 413 -2.36 10.25 -8.12
N GLY A 414 -2.84 9.02 -7.95
CA GLY A 414 -3.91 8.73 -6.99
C GLY A 414 -3.47 8.98 -5.54
N LEU A 415 -2.19 8.69 -5.25
CA LEU A 415 -1.61 8.67 -3.91
C LEU A 415 -0.64 9.84 -3.62
N TRP A 416 -0.12 10.50 -4.66
CA TRP A 416 0.74 11.68 -4.52
C TRP A 416 0.51 12.66 -5.68
N ASP A 417 1.06 13.87 -5.59
CA ASP A 417 0.86 14.89 -6.61
C ASP A 417 2.05 15.85 -6.73
N VAL A 418 2.17 16.50 -7.89
CA VAL A 418 3.11 17.61 -8.10
C VAL A 418 2.32 18.91 -8.20
N ARG A 419 2.56 19.81 -7.24
CA ARG A 419 1.97 21.14 -7.22
C ARG A 419 2.98 22.21 -7.60
N TYR A 420 2.58 23.14 -8.47
CA TYR A 420 3.40 24.30 -8.80
C TYR A 420 2.90 25.54 -8.05
N GLU A 421 3.70 26.07 -7.12
CA GLU A 421 3.31 27.22 -6.29
C GLU A 421 3.69 28.59 -6.91
N GLY A 422 4.24 28.58 -8.13
CA GLY A 422 4.69 29.80 -8.82
C GLY A 422 6.12 30.21 -8.47
N LEU A 423 6.58 31.25 -9.16
CA LEU A 423 7.92 31.83 -8.94
C LEU A 423 7.98 32.61 -7.62
N VAL A 424 8.97 32.29 -6.79
CA VAL A 424 9.31 33.12 -5.62
C VAL A 424 10.25 34.22 -6.05
N ASP A 425 9.95 35.47 -5.69
CA ASP A 425 10.89 36.58 -5.85
C ASP A 425 12.09 36.35 -4.93
N ALA A 426 13.23 35.98 -5.50
CA ALA A 426 14.48 35.79 -4.75
C ALA A 426 15.01 37.08 -4.11
N GLY A 427 14.38 38.24 -4.39
CA GLY A 427 14.72 39.53 -3.82
C GLY A 427 16.05 40.07 -4.36
N THR A 428 16.04 41.33 -4.82
CA THR A 428 17.25 42.09 -5.13
C THR A 428 17.60 43.08 -4.04
#